data_AF-A0A6L2ZX99-F1
#
_entry.id   AF-A0A6L2ZX99-F1
#
_cell.length_a   1.000
_cell.length_b   1.000
_cell.length_c   1.000
_cell.angle_alpha   90.00
_cell.angle_beta   90.00
_cell.angle_gamma   90.00
#
_symmetry.space_group_name_H-M   'P 1'
#
loop_
_entity.id
_entity.type
_entity.pdbx_description
1 polymer ?
#
loop_
_entity_poly.entity_id
_entity_poly.type
_entity_poly.pdbx_seq_one_letter_code
_entity_poly.pdbx_strand_id
1 'polypeptide(L)'
;MRKYFKIFLGTWLVLTLFTFLGFTKLDRVMADSPQSQPIYRLYNTRNMEHLHTADVNEKNRLPKLSKDWKYEGIAWAAPVSGDTVFRVYNPKSGEHLYTKDSYEL
;
A
#
# COMPACT_ATOMS: atom_id res chain seq x y z
N MET A 1 -74.91 -10.50 32.15
CA MET A 1 -74.24 -10.06 33.40
C MET A 1 -72.78 -9.76 33.08
N ARG A 2 -72.29 -8.62 33.56
CA ARG A 2 -71.01 -8.00 33.20
C ARG A 2 -70.02 -8.28 34.33
N LYS A 3 -68.92 -8.99 34.10
CA LYS A 3 -67.69 -8.85 34.91
C LYS A 3 -66.46 -8.98 34.02
N TYR A 4 -65.75 -7.87 33.90
CA TYR A 4 -64.42 -7.76 33.31
C TYR A 4 -63.41 -8.39 34.27
N PHE A 5 -62.45 -9.15 33.75
CA PHE A 5 -61.13 -9.25 34.38
C PHE A 5 -60.06 -8.89 33.36
N LYS A 6 -59.12 -8.10 33.84
CA LYS A 6 -58.18 -7.27 33.11
C LYS A 6 -56.95 -8.08 32.68
N ILE A 7 -56.49 -7.79 31.46
CA ILE A 7 -55.09 -7.57 31.04
C ILE A 7 -54.12 -8.73 31.26
N PHE A 8 -53.58 -9.28 30.17
CA PHE A 8 -52.12 -9.23 29.92
C PHE A 8 -51.88 -9.23 28.42
N LEU A 9 -51.82 -8.01 27.89
CA LEU A 9 -51.16 -7.68 26.64
C LEU A 9 -49.67 -7.93 26.86
N GLY A 10 -49.02 -8.63 25.92
CA GLY A 10 -47.56 -8.63 25.83
C GLY A 10 -46.92 -9.91 26.32
N THR A 11 -46.68 -10.83 25.39
CA THR A 11 -45.43 -11.61 25.26
C THR A 11 -45.58 -12.57 24.07
N TRP A 12 -45.99 -12.07 22.90
CA TRP A 12 -45.92 -12.87 21.67
C TRP A 12 -45.59 -11.98 20.46
N LEU A 13 -44.67 -11.04 20.64
CA LEU A 13 -44.08 -10.27 19.55
C LEU A 13 -42.74 -9.62 19.93
N VAL A 14 -41.89 -10.35 20.65
CA VAL A 14 -40.50 -9.90 20.93
C VAL A 14 -39.46 -10.92 20.45
N LEU A 15 -39.86 -12.07 19.89
CA LEU A 15 -38.90 -13.09 19.42
C LEU A 15 -38.55 -13.00 17.92
N THR A 16 -39.02 -11.98 17.19
CA THR A 16 -38.66 -11.77 15.77
C THR A 16 -38.18 -10.36 15.46
N LEU A 17 -38.00 -9.51 16.48
CA LEU A 17 -37.40 -8.18 16.33
C LEU A 17 -36.08 -8.05 17.12
N PHE A 18 -35.38 -9.17 17.34
CA PHE A 18 -34.06 -9.19 17.96
C PHE A 18 -32.98 -9.86 17.10
N THR A 19 -33.27 -10.08 15.80
CA THR A 19 -32.27 -10.52 14.82
C THR A 19 -32.02 -9.50 13.70
N PHE A 20 -32.50 -8.25 13.83
CA PHE A 20 -32.38 -7.25 12.77
C PHE A 20 -31.74 -5.90 13.16
N LEU A 21 -31.16 -5.79 14.37
CA LEU A 21 -30.50 -4.54 14.83
C LEU A 21 -29.04 -4.74 15.24
N GLY A 22 -28.40 -5.84 14.83
CA GLY A 22 -27.13 -6.27 15.45
C GLY A 22 -25.91 -6.43 14.55
N PHE A 23 -26.01 -6.31 13.21
CA PHE A 23 -24.86 -6.53 12.33
C PHE A 23 -24.81 -5.53 11.17
N THR A 24 -24.41 -4.29 11.45
CA THR A 24 -23.82 -3.43 10.42
C THR A 24 -22.59 -2.73 10.96
N LYS A 25 -21.61 -3.51 11.44
CA LYS A 25 -20.23 -3.12 11.24
C LYS A 25 -19.62 -4.09 10.24
N LEU A 26 -19.81 -3.76 8.96
CA LEU A 26 -18.83 -4.14 7.96
C LEU A 26 -17.62 -3.24 8.21
N ASP A 27 -16.85 -3.55 9.26
CA ASP A 27 -15.48 -3.07 9.35
C ASP A 27 -14.76 -3.81 8.24
N ARG A 28 -14.80 -3.24 7.03
CA ARG A 28 -13.87 -3.65 5.97
C ARG A 28 -12.50 -3.36 6.58
N VAL A 29 -11.85 -4.39 7.12
CA VAL A 29 -10.41 -4.38 7.30
C VAL A 29 -9.88 -4.24 5.89
N MET A 30 -9.77 -3.00 5.43
CA MET A 30 -8.90 -2.67 4.33
C MET A 30 -7.54 -2.98 4.92
N ALA A 31 -7.02 -4.18 4.62
CA ALA A 31 -5.59 -4.34 4.64
C ALA A 31 -5.07 -3.17 3.80
N ASP A 32 -4.30 -2.28 4.42
CA ASP A 32 -3.56 -1.26 3.68
C ASP A 32 -2.68 -2.04 2.71
N SER A 33 -3.18 -2.28 1.50
CA SER A 33 -2.37 -2.82 0.43
C SER A 33 -1.28 -1.79 0.24
N PRO A 34 0.00 -2.13 0.47
CA PRO A 34 1.07 -1.16 0.37
C PRO A 34 0.96 -0.51 -1.00
N GLN A 35 0.64 0.78 -1.01
CA GLN A 35 0.47 1.52 -2.24
C GLN A 35 1.79 1.42 -2.99
N SER A 36 1.75 0.93 -4.23
CA SER A 36 2.93 0.80 -5.06
C SER A 36 2.86 1.76 -6.25
N GLN A 37 4.02 2.21 -6.69
CA GLN A 37 4.21 3.10 -7.83
C GLN A 37 5.22 2.49 -8.81
N PRO A 38 5.04 2.73 -10.13
CA PRO A 38 5.99 2.23 -11.11
C PRO A 38 7.31 2.99 -11.02
N ILE A 39 8.42 2.25 -11.09
CA ILE A 39 9.74 2.81 -11.35
C ILE A 39 10.05 2.63 -12.83
N TYR A 40 10.30 3.74 -13.50
CA TYR A 40 10.63 3.81 -14.92
C TYR A 40 12.12 3.62 -15.12
N ARG A 41 12.50 2.82 -16.14
CA ARG A 41 13.90 2.69 -16.57
C ARG A 41 14.15 3.50 -17.83
N LEU A 42 15.21 4.28 -17.80
CA LEU A 42 15.73 4.98 -18.97
C LEU A 42 17.19 4.58 -19.17
N TYR A 43 17.55 4.22 -20.40
CA TYR A 43 18.91 3.91 -20.79
C TYR A 43 19.56 5.13 -21.45
N ASN A 44 20.79 5.45 -21.06
CA ASN A 44 21.59 6.47 -21.69
C ASN A 44 22.65 5.84 -22.61
N THR A 45 22.52 6.03 -23.91
CA THR A 45 23.42 5.43 -24.90
C THR A 45 24.83 6.02 -24.89
N ARG A 46 25.04 7.18 -24.26
CA ARG A 46 26.33 7.88 -24.26
C ARG A 46 27.28 7.31 -23.22
N ASN A 47 26.79 7.08 -22.00
CA ASN A 47 27.59 6.55 -20.89
C ASN A 47 27.20 5.11 -20.52
N MET A 48 26.22 4.52 -21.20
CA MET A 48 25.71 3.16 -20.99
C MET A 48 25.07 2.94 -19.62
N GLU A 49 24.66 4.01 -18.93
CA GLU A 49 24.03 3.92 -17.62
C GLU A 49 22.50 3.83 -17.72
N HIS A 50 21.90 3.33 -16.64
CA HIS A 50 20.44 3.33 -16.47
C HIS A 50 20.04 4.30 -15.36
N LEU A 51 19.00 5.07 -15.63
CA LEU A 51 18.28 5.86 -14.65
C LEU A 51 17.01 5.12 -14.25
N HIS A 52 16.76 5.05 -12.95
CA HIS A 52 15.52 4.53 -12.37
C HIS A 52 14.80 5.66 -11.64
N THR A 53 13.58 5.96 -12.06
CA THR A 53 12.84 7.11 -11.52
C THR A 53 11.36 6.81 -11.34
N ALA A 54 10.78 7.29 -10.23
CA ALA A 54 9.33 7.34 -10.05
C ALA A 54 8.72 8.59 -10.71
N ASP A 55 9.54 9.58 -11.08
CA ASP A 55 9.06 10.86 -11.63
C ASP A 55 8.68 10.71 -13.11
N VAL A 56 7.38 10.89 -13.36
CA VAL A 56 6.80 10.90 -14.71
C VAL A 56 7.38 12.04 -15.55
N ASN A 57 7.68 13.19 -14.95
CA ASN A 57 8.26 14.33 -15.66
C ASN A 57 9.68 14.02 -16.12
N GLU A 58 10.52 13.45 -15.26
CA GLU A 58 11.88 13.03 -15.61
C GLU A 58 11.86 12.00 -16.75
N LYS A 59 11.03 10.95 -16.62
CA LYS A 59 10.80 9.96 -17.67
C LYS A 59 10.42 10.59 -19.02
N ASN A 60 9.51 11.57 -19.00
CA ASN A 60 8.99 12.19 -20.22
C ASN A 60 9.91 13.26 -20.81
N ARG A 61 10.72 13.94 -19.99
CA ARG A 61 11.53 15.09 -20.40
C ARG A 61 12.90 14.68 -20.93
N LEU A 62 13.54 13.68 -20.32
CA LEU A 62 14.90 13.27 -20.71
C LEU A 62 15.04 12.88 -22.19
N PRO A 63 14.15 12.04 -22.78
CA PRO A 63 14.21 11.71 -24.21
C PRO A 63 13.98 12.91 -25.14
N LYS A 64 13.34 13.99 -24.64
CA LYS A 64 13.11 15.23 -25.39
C LYS A 64 14.32 16.17 -25.33
N LEU A 65 15.07 16.14 -24.25
CA LEU A 65 16.26 16.99 -24.05
C LEU A 65 17.49 16.42 -24.75
N SER A 66 17.59 15.09 -24.90
CA SER A 66 18.71 14.45 -25.58
C SER A 66 18.31 13.14 -26.22
N LYS A 67 18.78 12.91 -27.46
CA LYS A 67 18.62 11.65 -28.20
C LYS A 67 19.27 10.44 -27.53
N ASP A 68 20.16 10.68 -26.57
CA ASP A 68 20.90 9.61 -25.91
C ASP A 68 20.06 8.91 -24.84
N TRP A 69 18.98 9.55 -24.37
CA TRP A 69 18.05 8.95 -23.41
C TRP A 69 16.95 8.17 -24.12
N LYS A 70 16.85 6.88 -23.81
CA LYS A 70 15.82 5.96 -24.32
C LYS A 70 14.97 5.45 -23.17
N TYR A 71 13.66 5.64 -23.25
CA TYR A 71 12.74 5.03 -22.30
C TYR A 71 12.58 3.53 -22.61
N GLU A 72 12.81 2.68 -21.61
CA GLU A 72 12.78 1.22 -21.77
C GLU A 72 11.54 0.55 -21.17
N GLY A 73 10.73 1.30 -20.42
CA GLY A 73 9.52 0.78 -19.78
C GLY A 73 9.54 0.88 -18.25
N ILE A 74 8.65 0.11 -17.63
CA ILE A 74 8.59 -0.04 -16.17
C ILE A 74 9.58 -1.13 -15.76
N ALA A 75 10.47 -0.81 -14.84
CA ALA A 75 11.49 -1.71 -14.32
C ALA A 75 10.92 -2.64 -13.25
N TRP A 76 10.24 -2.05 -12.26
CA TRP A 76 9.55 -2.72 -11.17
C TRP A 76 8.51 -1.78 -10.54
N ALA A 77 7.67 -2.31 -9.64
CA ALA A 77 6.80 -1.51 -8.79
C ALA A 77 7.47 -1.35 -7.41
N ALA A 78 7.65 -0.12 -6.95
CA ALA A 78 8.19 0.20 -5.64
C ALA A 78 7.08 0.62 -4.69
N PRO A 79 7.18 0.35 -3.38
CA PRO A 79 6.24 0.92 -2.42
C PRO A 79 6.37 2.45 -2.40
N VAL A 80 5.25 3.16 -2.25
CA VAL A 80 5.20 4.63 -2.19
C VAL A 80 5.77 5.16 -0.88
N SER A 81 5.73 4.36 0.17
CA SER A 81 6.30 4.65 1.49
C SER A 81 6.93 3.38 2.07
N GLY A 82 7.83 3.53 3.04
CA GLY A 82 8.48 2.42 3.70
C GLY A 82 9.38 2.89 4.85
N ASP A 83 9.90 1.93 5.60
CA ASP A 83 10.85 2.20 6.67
C ASP A 83 12.24 2.48 6.12
N THR A 84 13.02 3.32 6.82
CA THR A 84 14.44 3.51 6.52
C THR A 84 15.19 2.19 6.71
N VAL A 85 16.03 1.84 5.72
CA VAL A 85 16.94 0.69 5.76
C VAL A 85 18.35 1.19 5.44
N PHE A 86 19.30 0.82 6.28
CA PHE A 86 20.71 1.14 6.12
C PHE A 86 21.44 0.00 5.43
N ARG A 87 22.44 0.35 4.60
CA ARG A 87 23.33 -0.61 3.95
C ARG A 87 24.71 -0.52 4.58
N VAL A 88 25.09 -1.54 5.35
CA VAL A 88 26.41 -1.66 5.98
C VAL A 88 27.35 -2.38 5.03
N TYR A 89 28.55 -1.81 4.81
CA TYR A 89 29.55 -2.37 3.91
C TYR A 89 30.74 -2.95 4.70
N ASN A 90 31.07 -4.21 4.44
CA ASN A 90 32.27 -4.84 4.97
C ASN A 90 33.41 -4.79 3.92
N PRO A 91 34.45 -3.95 4.10
CA PRO A 91 35.54 -3.83 3.12
C PRO A 91 36.44 -5.06 3.03
N LYS A 92 36.42 -5.97 4.02
CA LYS A 92 37.25 -7.18 4.01
C LYS A 92 36.63 -8.30 3.20
N SER A 93 35.33 -8.54 3.35
CA SER A 93 34.62 -9.59 2.60
C SER A 93 33.95 -9.06 1.33
N GLY A 94 33.73 -7.75 1.22
CA GLY A 94 32.95 -7.13 0.14
C GLY A 94 31.43 -7.26 0.34
N GLU A 95 30.99 -7.81 1.47
CA GLU A 95 29.58 -8.06 1.76
C GLU A 95 28.83 -6.77 2.10
N HIS A 96 27.52 -6.81 1.80
CA HIS A 96 26.58 -5.75 2.13
C HIS A 96 25.45 -6.35 2.97
N LEU A 97 25.24 -5.79 4.16
CA LEU A 97 24.15 -6.15 5.06
C LEU A 97 23.10 -5.04 5.05
N TYR A 98 21.83 -5.41 5.18
CA TYR A 98 20.72 -4.47 5.24
C TYR A 98 20.05 -4.57 6.60
N THR A 99 19.94 -3.44 7.28
CA THR A 99 19.40 -3.36 8.64
C THR A 99 18.46 -2.17 8.79
N LYS A 100 17.45 -2.29 9.65
CA LYS A 100 16.59 -1.17 10.06
C LYS A 100 17.16 -0.43 11.28
N ASP A 101 18.15 -1.02 11.96
CA ASP A 101 18.74 -0.42 13.15
C ASP A 101 19.90 0.50 12.76
N SER A 102 19.79 1.77 13.15
CA SER A 102 20.86 2.75 12.95
C SER A 102 22.11 2.47 13.79
N TYR A 103 22.02 1.67 14.85
CA TYR A 103 23.15 1.32 15.71
C TYR A 103 24.10 0.26 15.11
N GLU A 104 23.71 -0.38 14.00
CA GLU A 104 24.51 -1.40 13.31
C GLU A 104 25.39 -0.84 12.17
N LEU A 105 25.40 0.49 12.00
CA LEU A 105 26.20 1.22 11.00
C LEU A 105 27.69 1.34 11.37
#